data_AF-A0A6V8MQI8-F1
#
_entry.id   AF-A0A6V8MQI8-F1
#
_cell.length_a   1.000
_cell.length_b   1.000
_cell.length_c   1.000
_cell.angle_alpha   90.00
_cell.angle_beta   90.00
_cell.angle_gamma   90.00
#
_symmetry.space_group_name_H-M   'P 1'
#
loop_
_entity.id
_entity.type
_entity.pdbx_description
1 polymer ?
#
loop_
_entity_poly.entity_id
_entity_poly.type
_entity_poly.pdbx_seq_one_letter_code
_entity_poly.pdbx_strand_id
1 'polypeptide(L)'
;MVPEEIVTTLCGKLPDPSEVVYVVTMRDLLAAIVRRLREDSLRLTVEDLHLARDEVQAVFGHYLDEHELLNLALDQWEIVRHL
;
A
#
# COMPACT_ATOMS: atom_id res chain seq x y z
N MET A 1 -20.10 7.32 23.23
CA MET A 1 -18.81 7.81 22.73
C MET A 1 -18.97 8.15 21.28
N VAL A 2 -18.52 9.34 20.88
CA VAL A 2 -18.45 9.77 19.48
C VAL A 2 -17.26 9.04 18.82
N PRO A 3 -17.30 8.67 17.53
CA PRO A 3 -16.22 7.94 16.86
C PRO A 3 -14.81 8.56 17.07
N GLU A 4 -14.71 9.88 17.11
CA GLU A 4 -13.45 10.60 17.36
C GLU A 4 -12.87 10.35 18.76
N GLU A 5 -13.71 10.19 19.79
CA GLU A 5 -13.27 9.89 21.15
C GLU A 5 -12.66 8.47 21.23
N ILE A 6 -13.23 7.53 20.46
CA ILE A 6 -12.70 6.15 20.36
C ILE A 6 -11.34 6.19 19.67
N VAL A 7 -11.22 6.87 18.52
CA VAL A 7 -9.96 7.00 17.78
C VAL A 7 -8.87 7.63 18.65
N THR A 8 -9.17 8.74 19.34
CA THR A 8 -8.22 9.42 20.24
C THR A 8 -7.74 8.47 21.35
N THR A 9 -8.66 7.71 21.94
CA THR A 9 -8.32 6.72 22.98
C THR A 9 -7.42 5.62 22.42
N LEU A 10 -7.66 5.15 21.18
CA LEU A 10 -6.83 4.14 20.53
C LEU A 10 -5.44 4.68 20.17
N CYS A 11 -5.33 5.93 19.70
CA CYS A 11 -4.05 6.56 19.44
C CYS A 11 -3.16 6.60 20.68
N GLY A 12 -3.74 6.83 21.87
CA GLY A 12 -3.01 6.80 23.14
C GLY A 12 -2.52 5.41 23.57
N LYS A 13 -2.96 4.32 22.91
CA LYS A 13 -2.49 2.94 23.17
C LYS A 13 -1.28 2.55 22.32
N LEU A 14 -0.96 3.32 21.29
CA LEU A 14 0.14 3.04 20.37
C LEU A 14 1.35 3.91 20.68
N PRO A 15 2.58 3.38 20.55
CA PRO A 15 3.81 4.18 20.65
C PRO A 15 3.90 5.25 19.55
N ASP A 16 3.45 4.91 18.34
CA ASP A 16 3.37 5.82 17.19
C ASP A 16 2.05 5.60 16.42
N PRO A 17 1.00 6.39 16.69
CA PRO A 17 -0.26 6.29 15.97
C PRO A 17 -0.19 6.84 14.54
N SER A 18 0.94 7.40 14.11
CA SER A 18 1.19 7.87 12.74
C SER A 18 2.03 6.88 11.91
N GLU A 19 2.30 5.68 12.46
CA GLU A 19 3.00 4.61 11.76
C GLU A 19 2.30 4.25 10.43
N VAL A 20 3.07 4.14 9.36
CA VAL A 20 2.57 3.77 8.03
C VAL A 20 2.31 2.26 7.98
N VAL A 21 1.04 1.88 7.81
CA VAL A 21 0.61 0.46 7.77
C VAL A 21 0.95 -0.22 6.43
N TYR A 22 0.86 0.48 5.30
CA TYR A 22 1.14 -0.08 3.97
C TYR A 22 1.72 0.98 3.02
N VAL A 23 2.78 0.60 2.29
CA VAL A 23 3.41 1.44 1.26
C VAL A 23 4.05 0.56 0.18
N VAL A 24 4.04 1.02 -1.08
CA VAL A 24 4.80 0.41 -2.18
C VAL A 24 6.00 1.30 -2.48
N THR A 25 7.21 0.76 -2.33
CA THR A 25 8.44 1.50 -2.62
C THR A 25 8.89 1.33 -4.07
N MET A 26 9.79 2.20 -4.53
CA MET A 26 10.44 2.03 -5.84
C MET A 26 11.18 0.69 -5.94
N ARG A 27 11.74 0.17 -4.84
CA ARG A 27 12.39 -1.14 -4.81
C ARG A 27 11.37 -2.27 -5.06
N ASP A 28 10.18 -2.17 -4.47
CA ASP A 28 9.11 -3.16 -4.68
C ASP A 28 8.65 -3.15 -6.14
N LEU A 29 8.50 -1.96 -6.72
CA LEU A 29 8.19 -1.79 -8.14
C LEU A 29 9.27 -2.42 -9.02
N LEU A 30 10.56 -2.15 -8.76
CA LEU A 30 11.66 -2.74 -9.51
C LEU A 30 11.69 -4.27 -9.40
N ALA A 31 11.49 -4.81 -8.19
CA ALA A 31 11.39 -6.25 -7.99
C ALA A 31 10.21 -6.84 -8.80
N ALA A 32 9.07 -6.14 -8.83
CA ALA A 32 7.90 -6.53 -9.61
C ALA A 32 8.13 -6.45 -11.13
N ILE A 33 8.93 -5.48 -11.61
CA ILE A 33 9.34 -5.33 -13.01
C ILE A 33 10.28 -6.47 -13.41
N VAL A 34 11.34 -6.74 -12.62
CA VAL A 34 12.28 -7.85 -12.86
C VAL A 34 11.55 -9.20 -12.85
N ARG A 35 10.55 -9.36 -11.96
CA ARG A 35 9.69 -10.54 -11.95
C ARG A 35 8.81 -10.69 -13.19
N ARG A 36 8.63 -9.66 -14.02
CA ARG A 36 7.86 -9.74 -15.27
C ARG A 36 8.76 -9.84 -16.49
N LEU A 37 9.79 -9.01 -16.56
CA LEU A 37 10.66 -8.89 -17.74
C LEU A 37 11.93 -9.74 -17.67
N ARG A 38 12.25 -10.34 -16.50
CA ARG A 38 13.48 -11.13 -16.30
C ARG A 38 14.70 -10.30 -16.72
N GLU A 39 15.62 -10.88 -17.49
CA GLU A 39 16.85 -10.22 -17.93
C GLU A 39 16.61 -9.01 -18.84
N ASP A 40 15.47 -8.95 -19.55
CA ASP A 40 15.15 -7.82 -20.41
C ASP A 40 14.96 -6.52 -19.61
N SER A 41 14.70 -6.59 -18.29
CA SER A 41 14.63 -5.40 -17.44
C SER A 41 15.94 -4.62 -17.39
N LEU A 42 17.08 -5.25 -17.71
CA LEU A 42 18.39 -4.59 -17.74
C LEU A 42 18.53 -3.59 -18.90
N ARG A 43 17.61 -3.62 -19.87
CA ARG A 43 17.58 -2.68 -21.00
C ARG A 43 16.79 -1.41 -20.72
N LEU A 44 16.08 -1.36 -19.59
CA LEU A 44 15.26 -0.21 -19.22
C LEU A 44 16.14 0.99 -18.85
N THR A 45 15.79 2.15 -19.37
CA THR A 45 16.44 3.41 -18.98
C THR A 45 15.85 3.96 -17.70
N VAL A 46 16.47 5.00 -17.16
CA VAL A 46 15.93 5.74 -16.01
C VAL A 46 14.58 6.38 -16.35
N GLU A 47 14.38 6.85 -17.58
CA GLU A 47 13.08 7.36 -18.04
C GLU A 47 12.02 6.26 -18.02
N ASP A 48 12.33 5.06 -18.51
CA ASP A 48 11.38 3.92 -18.50
C ASP A 48 10.95 3.57 -17.07
N LEU A 49 11.88 3.60 -16.12
CA LEU A 49 11.61 3.30 -14.72
C LEU A 49 10.71 4.36 -14.05
N HIS A 50 10.94 5.64 -14.35
CA HIS A 50 10.07 6.70 -13.85
C HIS A 50 8.69 6.67 -14.51
N LEU A 51 8.61 6.37 -15.80
CA LEU A 51 7.34 6.17 -16.49
C LEU A 51 6.56 5.01 -15.86
N ALA A 52 7.22 3.88 -15.59
CA ALA A 52 6.59 2.75 -14.92
C ALA A 52 6.06 3.12 -13.53
N ARG A 53 6.78 3.95 -12.77
CA ARG A 53 6.30 4.49 -11.48
C ARG A 53 5.04 5.31 -11.67
N ASP A 54 5.06 6.25 -12.61
CA ASP A 54 3.96 7.20 -12.81
C ASP A 54 2.69 6.49 -13.30
N GLU A 55 2.84 5.51 -14.20
CA GLU A 55 1.75 4.66 -14.68
C GLU A 55 1.17 3.79 -13.55
N VAL A 56 2.02 3.17 -12.72
CA VAL A 56 1.55 2.38 -11.56
C VAL A 56 0.83 3.26 -10.55
N GLN A 57 1.35 4.46 -10.29
CA GLN A 57 0.73 5.43 -9.39
C GLN A 57 -0.63 5.90 -9.93
N ALA A 58 -0.73 6.18 -11.23
CA ALA A 58 -1.99 6.54 -11.87
C ALA A 58 -3.02 5.40 -11.78
N VAL A 59 -2.61 4.16 -12.02
CA VAL A 59 -3.49 2.99 -11.89
C VAL A 59 -3.97 2.83 -10.44
N PHE A 60 -3.09 2.95 -9.45
CA PHE A 60 -3.51 2.89 -8.05
C PHE A 60 -4.47 4.03 -7.72
N GLY A 61 -4.16 5.27 -8.10
CA GLY A 61 -5.06 6.40 -7.87
C GLY A 61 -6.42 6.30 -8.58
N HIS A 62 -6.51 5.54 -9.68
CA HIS A 62 -7.76 5.36 -10.43
C HIS A 62 -8.59 4.14 -9.99
N TYR A 63 -7.95 3.05 -9.58
CA TYR A 63 -8.61 1.76 -9.35
C TYR A 63 -8.60 1.29 -7.89
N LEU A 64 -7.75 1.86 -7.04
CA LEU A 64 -7.73 1.57 -5.61
C LEU A 64 -8.38 2.73 -4.87
N ASP A 65 -9.63 2.56 -4.45
CA ASP A 65 -10.11 3.30 -3.29
C ASP A 65 -9.38 2.75 -2.06
N GLU A 66 -8.45 3.54 -1.53
CA GLU A 66 -7.66 3.18 -0.36
C GLU A 66 -8.56 2.81 0.84
N HIS A 67 -9.76 3.40 0.93
CA HIS A 67 -10.74 3.06 1.95
C HIS A 67 -11.34 1.67 1.73
N GLU A 68 -11.64 1.28 0.48
CA GLU A 68 -12.13 -0.07 0.18
C GLU A 68 -11.08 -1.14 0.47
N LEU A 69 -9.82 -0.89 0.12
CA LEU A 69 -8.73 -1.82 0.44
C LEU A 69 -8.53 -1.97 1.95
N LEU A 70 -8.58 -0.85 2.69
CA LEU A 70 -8.49 -0.86 4.15
C LEU A 70 -9.65 -1.66 4.76
N ASN A 71 -10.88 -1.42 4.32
CA ASN A 71 -12.05 -2.15 4.81
C ASN A 71 -11.94 -3.65 4.51
N LEU A 72 -11.53 -4.04 3.29
CA LEU A 72 -11.31 -5.44 2.94
C LEU A 72 -10.27 -6.11 3.83
N ALA A 73 -9.17 -5.41 4.13
CA ALA A 73 -8.14 -5.93 5.03
C ALA A 73 -8.63 -6.05 6.48
N LEU A 74 -9.46 -5.10 6.94
CA LEU A 74 -10.08 -5.14 8.26
C LEU A 74 -11.09 -6.28 8.38
N ASP A 75 -11.90 -6.54 7.36
CA ASP A 75 -12.81 -7.69 7.30
C ASP A 75 -12.03 -9.00 7.45
N GLN A 76 -10.91 -9.14 6.74
CA GLN A 76 -10.04 -10.30 6.86
C GLN A 76 -9.43 -10.44 8.27
N TRP A 77 -9.01 -9.33 8.89
CA TRP A 77 -8.54 -9.32 10.27
C TRP A 77 -9.63 -9.76 11.25
N GLU A 78 -10.86 -9.28 11.07
CA GLU A 78 -12.00 -9.71 11.89
C GLU A 78 -12.23 -11.21 11.77
N ILE A 79 -12.18 -11.78 10.57
CA ILE A 79 -12.28 -13.24 10.38
C ILE A 79 -11.20 -13.94 11.20
N VAL A 80 -9.94 -13.55 11.05
CA VAL A 80 -8.80 -14.19 11.74
C VAL A 80 -8.91 -14.06 13.26
N ARG A 81 -9.42 -12.94 13.78
CA ARG A 81 -9.59 -12.72 15.22
C ARG A 81 -10.66 -13.61 15.85
N HIS A 82 -11.65 -14.04 15.08
CA HIS A 82 -12.76 -14.87 15.55
C HIS A 82 -12.58 -16.37 15.22
N LEU A 83 -11.42 -16.76 14.66
CA LEU A 83 -10.97 -18.16 14.49
C LEU A 83 -10.17 -18.63 15.72
#